data_AF-A0A2N5N4N2-F1
#
_entry.id   AF-A0A2N5N4N2-F1
#
_cell.length_a   1.000
_cell.length_b   1.000
_cell.length_c   1.000
_cell.angle_alpha   90.00
_cell.angle_beta   90.00
_cell.angle_gamma   90.00
#
_symmetry.space_group_name_H-M   'P 1'
#
loop_
_entity.id
_entity.type
_entity.pdbx_description
1 polymer ?
#
loop_
_entity_poly.entity_id
_entity_poly.type
_entity_poly.pdbx_seq_one_letter_code
_entity_poly.pdbx_strand_id
1 'polypeptide(L)'
;MQALLVVGGVVLLAFGAFALLSGQWPAFAGGLFGGLLLMALSRIIDLLEELLRNASDAPYSREQLAKIMQRSRAFRLESELFEVHPNASGGNEYPLYYLNGEPYVRARAFLPYIKQVDTRYTFELPGREPVTLDRSSAYLQGAPLFEYQEQVVVRLKSLGLRTRPVGDAIKLEWLQPVGPNSQS
;
A
#
# COMPACT_ATOMS: atom_id res chain seq x y z
N MET A 1 4.93 -25.22 11.60
CA MET A 1 4.13 -26.24 10.86
C MET A 1 4.65 -26.45 9.43
N GLN A 2 4.94 -25.39 8.67
CA GLN A 2 5.49 -25.47 7.30
C GLN A 2 6.79 -26.29 7.18
N ALA A 3 7.77 -26.06 8.06
CA ALA A 3 9.02 -26.84 8.08
C ALA A 3 8.76 -28.36 8.24
N LEU A 4 7.71 -28.74 8.97
CA LEU A 4 7.34 -30.15 9.16
C LEU A 4 6.79 -30.78 7.86
N LEU A 5 6.03 -30.01 7.07
CA LEU A 5 5.46 -30.46 5.79
C LEU A 5 6.54 -30.57 4.70
N VAL A 6 7.48 -29.63 4.65
CA VAL A 6 8.61 -29.67 3.72
C VAL A 6 9.54 -30.84 4.06
N VAL A 7 9.90 -30.99 5.34
CA VAL A 7 10.74 -32.12 5.79
C VAL A 7 10.01 -33.45 5.54
N GLY A 8 8.73 -33.55 5.85
CA GLY A 8 7.92 -34.74 5.57
C GLY A 8 7.84 -35.09 4.08
N GLY A 9 7.67 -34.08 3.21
CA GLY A 9 7.66 -34.26 1.76
C GLY A 9 9.01 -34.74 1.21
N VAL A 10 10.13 -34.18 1.69
CA VAL A 10 11.48 -34.61 1.31
C VAL A 10 11.76 -36.05 1.78
N VAL A 11 11.34 -36.41 2.99
CA VAL A 11 11.49 -37.78 3.52
C VAL A 11 10.69 -38.78 2.69
N LEU A 12 9.45 -38.45 2.30
CA LEU A 12 8.63 -39.30 1.44
C LEU A 12 9.22 -39.48 0.04
N LEU A 13 9.79 -38.42 -0.54
CA LEU A 13 10.49 -38.51 -1.83
C LEU A 13 11.75 -39.38 -1.73
N ALA A 14 12.53 -39.25 -0.65
CA ALA A 14 13.70 -40.09 -0.41
C ALA A 14 13.31 -41.57 -0.24
N PHE A 15 12.21 -41.84 0.48
CA PHE A 15 11.69 -43.19 0.66
C PHE A 15 11.16 -43.79 -0.64
N GLY A 16 10.47 -42.99 -1.46
CA GLY A 16 10.04 -43.38 -2.80
C GLY A 16 11.21 -43.69 -3.73
N ALA A 17 12.25 -42.84 -3.74
CA ALA A 17 13.47 -43.07 -4.52
C ALA A 17 14.20 -44.35 -4.09
N PHE A 18 14.21 -44.67 -2.79
CA PHE A 18 14.76 -45.92 -2.29
C PHE A 18 13.92 -47.13 -2.71
N ALA A 19 12.58 -47.00 -2.72
CA ALA A 19 11.67 -48.04 -3.19
C ALA A 19 11.86 -48.37 -4.69
N LEU A 20 12.21 -47.37 -5.51
CA LEU A 20 12.56 -47.54 -6.93
C LEU A 20 13.78 -48.46 -7.09
N LEU A 21 14.81 -48.30 -6.26
CA LEU A 21 16.01 -49.16 -6.27
C LEU A 21 15.69 -50.62 -5.88
N SER A 22 14.62 -50.83 -5.10
CA SER A 22 14.15 -52.16 -4.69
C SER A 22 13.13 -52.80 -5.63
N GLY A 23 12.80 -52.15 -6.76
CA GLY A 23 11.83 -52.66 -7.75
C GLY A 23 10.36 -52.59 -7.31
N GLN A 24 10.06 -51.95 -6.18
CA GLN A 24 8.70 -51.81 -5.64
C GLN A 24 8.00 -50.60 -6.27
N TRP A 25 7.58 -50.76 -7.52
CA TRP A 25 6.87 -49.73 -8.29
C TRP A 25 5.67 -49.08 -7.58
N PRO A 26 4.81 -49.81 -6.84
CA PRO A 26 3.69 -49.19 -6.12
C PRO A 26 4.15 -48.24 -5.00
N ALA A 27 5.22 -48.59 -4.29
CA ALA A 27 5.77 -47.78 -3.20
C ALA A 27 6.51 -46.54 -3.74
N PHE A 28 7.19 -46.66 -4.88
CA PHE A 28 7.76 -45.52 -5.60
C PHE A 28 6.67 -44.53 -6.03
N ALA A 29 5.60 -45.02 -6.68
CA ALA A 29 4.50 -44.18 -7.12
C ALA A 29 3.82 -43.46 -5.95
N GLY A 30 3.59 -44.17 -4.84
CA GLY A 30 3.04 -43.59 -3.61
C GLY A 30 3.94 -42.52 -2.97
N GLY A 31 5.25 -42.77 -2.91
CA GLY A 31 6.23 -41.81 -2.37
C GLY A 31 6.37 -40.56 -3.25
N LEU A 32 6.38 -40.73 -4.57
CA LEU A 32 6.45 -39.62 -5.52
C LEU A 32 5.19 -38.75 -5.44
N PHE A 33 4.00 -39.35 -5.52
CA PHE A 33 2.74 -38.62 -5.43
C PHE A 33 2.56 -37.96 -4.05
N GLY A 34 2.83 -38.69 -2.97
CA GLY A 34 2.71 -38.17 -1.61
C GLY A 34 3.67 -37.01 -1.35
N GLY A 35 4.92 -37.14 -1.79
CA GLY A 35 5.94 -36.10 -1.65
C GLY A 35 5.61 -34.83 -2.45
N LEU A 36 5.22 -34.99 -3.72
CA LEU A 36 4.79 -33.87 -4.56
C LEU A 36 3.53 -33.20 -4.02
N LEU A 37 2.55 -33.98 -3.54
CA LEU A 37 1.31 -33.46 -2.96
C LEU A 37 1.59 -32.61 -1.72
N LEU A 38 2.45 -33.09 -0.81
CA LEU A 38 2.84 -32.33 0.39
C LEU A 38 3.59 -31.04 0.05
N MET A 39 4.48 -31.08 -0.94
CA MET A 39 5.18 -29.87 -1.41
C MET A 39 4.22 -28.87 -2.07
N ALA A 40 3.28 -29.35 -2.88
CA ALA A 40 2.25 -28.51 -3.48
C ALA A 40 1.35 -27.87 -2.41
N LEU A 41 0.96 -28.65 -1.40
CA LEU A 41 0.17 -28.16 -0.27
C LEU A 41 0.93 -27.09 0.53
N SER A 42 2.24 -27.26 0.74
CA SER A 42 3.09 -26.24 1.36
C SER A 42 3.06 -24.93 0.56
N ARG A 43 3.17 -24.98 -0.76
CA ARG A 43 3.08 -23.78 -1.61
C ARG A 43 1.71 -23.12 -1.55
N ILE A 44 0.64 -23.91 -1.48
CA ILE A 44 -0.72 -23.38 -1.33
C ILE A 44 -0.86 -22.65 0.00
N ILE A 45 -0.30 -23.19 1.09
CA ILE A 45 -0.29 -22.52 2.39
C ILE A 45 0.51 -21.21 2.32
N ASP A 46 1.67 -21.18 1.64
CA ASP A 46 2.46 -19.96 1.48
C ASP A 46 1.70 -18.87 0.73
N LEU A 47 1.04 -19.25 -0.38
CA LEU A 47 0.17 -18.37 -1.15
C LEU A 47 -1.03 -17.91 -0.33
N LEU A 48 -1.64 -18.79 0.46
CA LEU A 48 -2.75 -18.44 1.34
C LEU A 48 -2.31 -17.52 2.46
N GLU A 49 -1.13 -17.70 3.08
CA GLU A 49 -0.62 -16.77 4.08
C GLU A 49 -0.24 -15.42 3.47
N GLU A 50 0.30 -15.40 2.25
CA GLU A 50 0.59 -14.16 1.53
C GLU A 50 -0.69 -13.41 1.14
N LEU A 51 -1.71 -14.13 0.68
CA LEU A 51 -3.05 -13.60 0.45
C LEU A 51 -3.71 -13.15 1.76
N LEU A 52 -3.56 -13.92 2.84
CA LEU A 52 -4.11 -13.58 4.16
C LEU A 52 -3.38 -12.38 4.76
N ARG A 53 -2.07 -12.22 4.53
CA ARG A 53 -1.30 -11.02 4.91
C ARG A 53 -1.70 -9.81 4.08
N ASN A 54 -2.01 -10.00 2.81
CA ASN A 54 -2.49 -8.94 1.91
C ASN A 54 -3.98 -8.60 2.14
N ALA A 55 -4.77 -9.54 2.64
CA ALA A 55 -6.20 -9.39 2.94
C ALA A 55 -6.44 -9.00 4.40
N SER A 56 -5.51 -9.32 5.30
CA SER A 56 -5.52 -8.81 6.66
C SER A 56 -5.13 -7.35 6.60
N ASP A 57 -5.95 -6.52 7.22
CA ASP A 57 -5.73 -5.12 7.59
C ASP A 57 -4.50 -4.91 8.51
N ALA A 58 -3.45 -5.70 8.35
CA ALA A 58 -2.22 -5.59 9.11
C ALA A 58 -1.50 -4.30 8.72
N PRO A 59 -1.08 -3.47 9.69
CA PRO A 59 -0.35 -2.26 9.41
C PRO A 59 0.95 -2.59 8.64
N TYR A 60 1.26 -1.82 7.60
CA TYR A 60 2.51 -1.98 6.88
C TYR A 60 3.69 -1.93 7.85
N SER A 61 4.61 -2.90 7.74
CA SER A 61 5.88 -2.81 8.44
C SER A 61 6.67 -1.58 7.96
N ARG A 62 7.55 -1.04 8.82
CA ARG A 62 8.38 0.12 8.46
C ARG A 62 9.20 -0.12 7.18
N GLU A 63 9.69 -1.34 6.97
CA GLU A 63 10.44 -1.72 5.77
C GLU A 63 9.58 -1.74 4.51
N GLN A 64 8.34 -2.23 4.61
CA GLN A 64 7.39 -2.21 3.49
C GLN A 64 7.02 -0.77 3.11
N LEU A 65 6.70 0.06 4.10
CA LEU A 65 6.43 1.49 3.89
C LEU A 65 7.63 2.17 3.21
N ALA A 66 8.84 1.91 3.69
CA ALA A 66 10.06 2.45 3.09
C ALA A 66 10.22 2.04 1.63
N LYS A 67 10.01 0.76 1.30
CA LYS A 67 10.07 0.26 -0.08
C LYS A 67 9.02 0.90 -0.97
N ILE A 68 7.78 1.06 -0.48
CA ILE A 68 6.71 1.73 -1.24
C ILE A 68 7.11 3.18 -1.50
N MET A 69 7.52 3.92 -0.47
CA MET A 69 7.84 5.34 -0.60
C MET A 69 9.07 5.60 -1.47
N GLN A 70 10.07 4.72 -1.47
CA GLN A 70 11.26 4.81 -2.33
C GLN A 70 10.97 4.46 -3.80
N ARG A 71 10.06 3.51 -4.06
CA ARG A 71 9.73 3.06 -5.42
C ARG A 71 8.61 3.87 -6.07
N SER A 72 7.95 4.75 -5.31
CA SER A 72 6.84 5.55 -5.83
C SER A 72 7.32 6.56 -6.85
N ARG A 73 6.73 6.52 -8.04
CA ARG A 73 7.01 7.48 -9.11
C ARG A 73 6.51 8.88 -8.72
N ALA A 74 7.32 9.90 -8.99
CA ALA A 74 6.90 11.27 -8.92
C ALA A 74 6.09 11.64 -10.18
N PHE A 75 4.98 12.33 -9.99
CA PHE A 75 4.12 12.84 -11.06
C PHE A 75 4.01 14.35 -10.94
N ARG A 76 3.82 15.03 -12.08
CA ARG A 76 3.44 16.44 -12.05
C ARG A 76 2.02 16.53 -11.47
N LEU A 77 1.90 17.17 -10.31
CA LEU A 77 0.63 17.37 -9.63
C LEU A 77 0.01 18.68 -10.12
N GLU A 78 -1.22 18.61 -10.60
CA GLU A 78 -1.97 19.75 -11.14
C GLU A 78 -3.32 19.84 -10.45
N SER A 79 -3.85 21.05 -10.28
CA SER A 79 -5.22 21.24 -9.85
C SER A 79 -5.77 22.51 -10.47
N GLU A 80 -7.03 22.45 -10.88
CA GLU A 80 -7.82 23.62 -11.31
C GLU A 80 -8.52 24.29 -10.10
N LEU A 81 -8.47 23.64 -8.93
CA LEU A 81 -9.18 24.04 -7.72
C LEU A 81 -8.35 25.01 -6.87
N PHE A 82 -7.03 24.85 -6.89
CA PHE A 82 -6.07 25.61 -6.10
C PHE A 82 -4.67 25.48 -6.69
N GLU A 83 -3.78 26.37 -6.28
CA GLU A 83 -2.39 26.32 -6.70
C GLU A 83 -1.63 25.24 -5.94
N VAL A 84 -1.00 24.31 -6.66
CA VAL A 84 -0.12 23.32 -6.05
C VAL A 84 1.20 24.00 -5.70
N HIS A 85 1.60 23.94 -4.44
CA HIS A 85 2.85 24.53 -3.99
C HIS A 85 4.06 23.78 -4.57
N PRO A 86 5.11 24.47 -5.04
CA PRO A 86 6.29 23.82 -5.56
C PRO A 86 7.05 23.00 -4.50
N ASN A 87 7.68 21.91 -4.96
CA ASN A 87 8.56 21.09 -4.16
C ASN A 87 9.89 21.85 -3.85
N ALA A 88 10.79 21.22 -3.10
CA ALA A 88 12.07 21.85 -2.71
C ALA A 88 12.96 22.25 -3.91
N SER A 89 12.78 21.60 -5.06
CA SER A 89 13.51 21.87 -6.30
C SER A 89 12.82 22.90 -7.18
N GLY A 90 11.68 23.47 -6.75
CA GLY A 90 10.93 24.49 -7.48
C GLY A 90 9.93 23.94 -8.51
N GLY A 91 9.75 22.62 -8.61
CA GLY A 91 8.80 21.98 -9.53
C GLY A 91 7.54 21.45 -8.84
N ASN A 92 6.51 21.09 -9.60
CA ASN A 92 5.26 20.51 -9.06
C ASN A 92 5.25 18.99 -9.08
N GLU A 93 6.44 18.37 -9.01
CA GLU A 93 6.60 16.92 -9.04
C GLU A 93 6.53 16.36 -7.63
N TYR A 94 5.49 15.56 -7.37
CA TYR A 94 5.26 14.93 -6.09
C TYR A 94 5.09 13.42 -6.25
N PRO A 95 5.68 12.61 -5.35
CA PRO A 95 5.41 11.19 -5.31
C PRO A 95 3.95 10.95 -4.89
N LEU A 96 3.27 10.10 -5.67
CA LEU A 96 1.94 9.61 -5.34
C LEU A 96 2.08 8.22 -4.72
N TYR A 97 1.73 8.10 -3.45
CA TYR A 97 1.80 6.83 -2.71
C TYR A 97 0.43 6.17 -2.70
N TYR A 98 0.37 4.87 -2.99
CA TYR A 98 -0.84 4.07 -2.82
C TYR A 98 -0.65 3.17 -1.59
N LEU A 99 -1.37 3.48 -0.51
CA LEU A 99 -1.31 2.74 0.75
C LEU A 99 -2.70 2.20 1.05
N ASN A 100 -2.84 0.88 1.14
CA ASN A 100 -4.13 0.19 1.29
C ASN A 100 -5.16 0.63 0.22
N GLY A 101 -4.71 0.83 -1.03
CA GLY A 101 -5.57 1.24 -2.14
C GLY A 101 -5.99 2.72 -2.15
N GLU A 102 -5.59 3.50 -1.14
CA GLU A 102 -5.93 4.92 -1.04
C GLU A 102 -4.73 5.78 -1.50
N PRO A 103 -4.97 6.90 -2.21
CA PRO A 103 -3.91 7.77 -2.69
C PRO A 103 -3.47 8.79 -1.63
N TYR A 104 -2.16 8.92 -1.48
CA TYR A 104 -1.49 9.80 -0.53
C TYR A 104 -0.45 10.67 -1.25
N VAL A 105 -0.28 11.90 -0.78
CA VAL A 105 0.73 12.85 -1.29
C VAL A 105 1.38 13.59 -0.13
N ARG A 106 2.54 14.21 -0.38
CA ARG A 106 3.18 15.07 0.62
C ARG A 106 2.29 16.28 0.92
N ALA A 107 2.06 16.57 2.19
CA ALA A 107 1.28 17.72 2.65
C ALA A 107 1.86 19.05 2.16
N ARG A 108 3.17 19.12 1.89
CA ARG A 108 3.84 20.28 1.28
C ARG A 108 3.18 20.76 0.00
N ALA A 109 2.55 19.89 -0.78
CA ALA A 109 1.80 20.29 -1.99
C ALA A 109 0.67 21.30 -1.69
N PHE A 110 0.22 21.38 -0.44
CA PHE A 110 -0.84 22.28 0.03
C PHE A 110 -0.32 23.35 1.00
N LEU A 111 0.99 23.62 1.06
CA LEU A 111 1.59 24.50 2.07
C LEU A 111 0.89 25.87 2.24
N PRO A 112 0.45 26.58 1.17
CA PRO A 112 -0.27 27.85 1.29
C PRO A 112 -1.61 27.74 2.05
N TYR A 113 -2.17 26.53 2.12
CA TYR A 113 -3.48 26.24 2.67
C TYR A 113 -3.40 25.45 3.99
N ILE A 114 -2.20 25.33 4.58
CA ILE A 114 -1.99 24.57 5.81
C ILE A 114 -1.69 25.53 6.96
N LYS A 115 -2.42 25.35 8.07
CA LYS A 115 -2.06 25.88 9.38
C LYS A 115 -1.71 24.72 10.30
N GLN A 116 -0.56 24.79 10.96
CA GLN A 116 -0.12 23.78 11.90
C GLN A 116 -0.11 24.34 13.33
N VAL A 117 -0.69 23.57 14.25
CA VAL A 117 -0.59 23.79 15.71
C VAL A 117 -0.24 22.45 16.34
N ASP A 118 0.98 22.32 16.86
CA ASP A 118 1.54 21.07 17.39
C ASP A 118 1.46 19.91 16.37
N THR A 119 0.67 18.88 16.68
CA THR A 119 0.42 17.72 15.82
C THR A 119 -0.80 17.90 14.92
N ARG A 120 -1.57 18.99 15.04
CA ARG A 120 -2.77 19.24 14.23
C ARG A 120 -2.46 20.08 13.01
N TYR A 121 -2.99 19.65 11.88
CA TYR A 121 -2.90 20.35 10.60
C TYR A 121 -4.31 20.70 10.15
N THR A 122 -4.57 21.98 9.94
CA THR A 122 -5.83 22.47 9.38
C THR A 122 -5.60 22.85 7.93
N PHE A 123 -6.33 22.20 7.03
CA PHE A 123 -6.29 22.40 5.59
C PHE A 123 -7.46 23.30 5.18
N GLU A 124 -7.16 24.51 4.72
CA GLU A 124 -8.12 25.54 4.28
C GLU A 124 -8.11 25.64 2.75
N LEU A 125 -8.57 24.58 2.07
CA LEU A 125 -8.62 24.55 0.61
C LEU A 125 -9.76 25.45 0.07
N PRO A 126 -9.57 26.16 -1.05
CA PRO A 126 -10.61 26.98 -1.66
C PRO A 126 -11.88 26.19 -1.96
N GLY A 127 -13.06 26.74 -1.66
CA GLY A 127 -14.34 26.11 -2.00
C GLY A 127 -14.75 24.93 -1.12
N ARG A 128 -14.10 24.72 0.04
CA ARG A 128 -14.49 23.74 1.05
C ARG A 128 -14.37 24.27 2.47
N GLU A 129 -15.06 23.61 3.38
CA GLU A 129 -14.86 23.80 4.82
C GLU A 129 -13.45 23.34 5.23
N PRO A 130 -12.81 24.05 6.18
CA PRO A 130 -11.52 23.64 6.72
C PRO A 130 -11.56 22.23 7.30
N VAL A 131 -10.53 21.43 7.01
CA VAL A 131 -10.38 20.07 7.53
C VAL A 131 -9.20 20.02 8.48
N THR A 132 -9.44 19.70 9.75
CA THR A 132 -8.38 19.51 10.75
C THR A 132 -8.07 18.03 10.93
N LEU A 133 -6.79 17.66 10.76
CA LEU A 133 -6.29 16.29 10.88
C LEU A 133 -5.18 16.23 11.92
N ASP A 134 -5.22 15.21 12.78
CA ASP A 134 -4.12 14.89 13.69
C ASP A 134 -3.02 14.10 12.97
N ARG A 135 -1.79 14.58 13.06
CA ARG A 135 -0.61 13.93 12.50
C ARG A 135 -0.18 12.76 13.39
N SER A 136 -0.20 11.57 12.81
CA SER A 136 0.40 10.38 13.43
C SER A 136 1.93 10.38 13.25
N SER A 137 2.65 9.87 14.24
CA SER A 137 4.13 9.76 14.19
C SER A 137 4.63 8.64 13.26
N ALA A 138 3.73 7.77 12.82
CA ALA A 138 3.98 6.72 11.84
C ALA A 138 2.71 6.47 11.03
N TYR A 139 2.84 5.74 9.92
CA TYR A 139 1.68 5.24 9.22
C TYR A 139 0.93 4.23 10.10
N LEU A 140 -0.29 4.57 10.45
CA LEU A 140 -1.31 3.63 10.89
C LEU A 140 -2.24 3.40 9.71
N GLN A 141 -2.82 2.20 9.61
CA GLN A 141 -3.68 1.87 8.49
C GLN A 141 -4.81 2.89 8.35
N GLY A 142 -4.97 3.45 7.15
CA GLY A 142 -5.98 4.46 6.88
C GLY A 142 -5.77 5.79 7.61
N ALA A 143 -4.59 6.03 8.20
CA ALA A 143 -4.26 7.29 8.85
C ALA A 143 -4.49 8.45 7.86
N PRO A 144 -5.20 9.51 8.27
CA PRO A 144 -5.48 10.62 7.38
C PRO A 144 -4.24 11.48 7.12
N LEU A 145 -3.32 11.53 8.09
CA LEU A 145 -2.11 12.31 8.08
C LEU A 145 -1.04 11.62 8.93
N PHE A 146 0.17 11.46 8.41
CA PHE A 146 1.28 10.86 9.16
C PHE A 146 2.64 11.45 8.76
N GLU A 147 3.63 11.27 9.62
CA GLU A 147 5.01 11.61 9.35
C GLU A 147 5.83 10.38 8.93
N TYR A 148 6.71 10.56 7.95
CA TYR A 148 7.72 9.60 7.54
C TYR A 148 8.97 10.33 7.07
N GLN A 149 10.14 10.07 7.69
CA GLN A 149 11.42 10.70 7.35
C GLN A 149 11.31 12.24 7.21
N GLU A 150 10.75 12.90 8.23
CA GLU A 150 10.55 14.37 8.27
C GLU A 150 9.56 14.91 7.21
N GLN A 151 8.88 14.02 6.48
CA GLN A 151 7.87 14.37 5.51
C GLN A 151 6.50 14.07 6.07
N VAL A 152 5.61 15.05 5.99
CA VAL A 152 4.19 14.86 6.32
C VAL A 152 3.47 14.42 5.06
N VAL A 153 2.73 13.32 5.16
CA VAL A 153 2.00 12.69 4.07
C VAL A 153 0.52 12.65 4.44
N VAL A 154 -0.33 13.10 3.52
CA VAL A 154 -1.78 13.25 3.71
C VAL A 154 -2.54 12.35 2.73
N ARG A 155 -3.61 11.73 3.22
CA ARG A 155 -4.56 10.98 2.38
C ARG A 155 -5.45 11.97 1.63
N LEU A 156 -5.46 11.91 0.31
CA LEU A 156 -6.24 12.86 -0.51
C LEU A 156 -7.74 12.80 -0.22
N LYS A 157 -8.27 11.60 0.00
CA LYS A 157 -9.68 11.38 0.36
C LYS A 157 -10.08 12.08 1.65
N SER A 158 -9.16 12.22 2.61
CA SER A 158 -9.43 12.96 3.87
C SER A 158 -9.61 14.46 3.63
N LEU A 159 -9.05 14.99 2.53
CA LEU A 159 -9.27 16.37 2.07
C LEU A 159 -10.45 16.49 1.09
N GLY A 160 -11.17 15.39 0.85
CA GLY A 160 -12.23 15.35 -0.15
C GLY A 160 -11.73 15.42 -1.60
N LEU A 161 -10.48 15.03 -1.84
CA LEU A 161 -9.84 15.03 -3.16
C LEU A 161 -9.74 13.62 -3.73
N ARG A 162 -9.76 13.53 -5.06
CA ARG A 162 -9.44 12.33 -5.84
C ARG A 162 -8.38 12.66 -6.90
N THR A 163 -7.67 11.63 -7.35
CA THR A 163 -6.68 11.75 -8.42
C THR A 163 -7.27 11.31 -9.75
N ARG A 164 -6.99 12.06 -10.81
CA ARG A 164 -7.27 11.66 -12.19
C ARG A 164 -5.98 11.73 -13.02
N PRO A 165 -5.53 10.61 -13.61
CA PRO A 165 -4.36 10.63 -14.48
C PRO A 165 -4.68 11.33 -15.81
N VAL A 166 -3.78 12.21 -16.24
CA VAL A 166 -3.84 12.95 -17.51
C VAL A 166 -2.43 12.98 -18.11
N GLY A 167 -2.13 12.05 -19.00
CA GLY A 167 -0.77 11.88 -19.54
C GLY A 167 0.23 11.52 -18.42
N ASP A 168 1.30 12.30 -18.29
CA ASP A 168 2.30 12.18 -17.22
C ASP A 168 1.96 13.00 -15.96
N ALA A 169 0.80 13.67 -15.94
CA ALA A 169 0.33 14.46 -14.81
C ALA A 169 -0.79 13.76 -14.03
N ILE A 170 -0.92 14.12 -12.75
CA ILE A 170 -2.05 13.75 -11.90
C ILE A 170 -2.82 15.03 -11.58
N LYS A 171 -4.05 15.10 -12.08
CA LYS A 171 -4.99 16.16 -11.72
C LYS A 171 -5.69 15.84 -10.41
N LEU A 172 -5.75 16.80 -9.50
CA LEU A 172 -6.52 16.76 -8.27
C LEU A 172 -7.91 17.36 -8.52
N GLU A 173 -8.94 16.56 -8.27
CA GLU A 173 -10.34 16.93 -8.41
C GLU A 173 -11.09 16.69 -7.10
N TRP A 174 -12.25 17.32 -6.91
CA TRP A 174 -13.12 17.00 -5.78
C TRP A 174 -13.70 15.58 -5.90
N LEU A 175 -13.78 14.88 -4.78
CA LEU A 175 -14.36 13.54 -4.68
C LEU A 175 -15.87 13.54 -5.00
N GLN A 176 -16.56 14.64 -4.68
CA GLN A 176 -17.92 14.93 -5.10
C GLN A 176 -17.94 16.31 -5.75
N PRO A 177 -18.63 16.51 -6.90
CA PRO A 177 -18.83 17.84 -7.45
C PRO A 177 -19.61 18.68 -6.44
N VAL A 178 -19.12 19.90 -6.15
CA VAL A 178 -19.90 20.89 -5.41
C VAL A 178 -21.13 21.20 -6.26
N GLY A 179 -22.26 20.58 -5.91
CA GLY A 179 -23.53 20.85 -6.58
C GLY A 179 -23.97 22.30 -6.29
N PRO A 180 -24.58 23.00 -7.26
CA PRO A 180 -25.00 24.40 -7.10
C PRO A 180 -26.19 24.64 -6.14
N ASN A 181 -26.53 23.72 -5.23
CA ASN A 181 -27.78 23.78 -4.44
C ASN A 181 -27.56 23.86 -2.93
N SER A 182 -26.86 24.88 -2.46
CA SER A 182 -26.92 25.28 -1.05
C SER A 182 -26.93 26.80 -0.90
N GLN A 183 -27.85 27.43 -1.64
CA GLN A 183 -28.50 28.67 -1.24
C GLN A 183 -30.00 28.44 -1.36
N SER A 184 -30.65 28.15 -0.24
CA SER A 184 -32.10 28.27 -0.04
C SER A 184 -32.31 28.89 1.33
#